data_AF-A0A428YBW5-F1
#
_entry.id   AF-A0A428YBW5-F1
#
_cell.length_a   1.000
_cell.length_b   1.000
_cell.length_c   1.000
_cell.angle_alpha   90.00
_cell.angle_beta   90.00
_cell.angle_gamma   90.00
#
_symmetry.space_group_name_H-M   'P 1'
#
loop_
_entity.id
_entity.type
_entity.pdbx_description
1 polymer ?
#
loop_
_entity_poly.entity_id
_entity_poly.type
_entity_poly.pdbx_seq_one_letter_code
_entity_poly.pdbx_strand_id
1 'polypeptide(L)'
;MSAFRVSAAGLLRLAMEGSLADRVAEQVWMSGHGVSPAERKSWSRSLSVLAQDLADAGLHDVEVLVEYQLPLTSRRIDAVLAGVHPETGEDS
;
A
#
# COMPACT_ATOMS: atom_id res chain seq x y z
N MET A 1 7.01 6.89 -12.50
CA MET A 1 6.33 6.95 -11.20
C MET A 1 6.13 5.51 -10.77
N SER A 2 6.69 5.12 -9.63
CA SER A 2 6.57 3.76 -9.11
C SER A 2 5.82 3.76 -7.80
N ALA A 3 4.88 2.84 -7.66
CA ALA A 3 4.23 2.49 -6.41
C ALA A 3 3.81 1.03 -6.48
N PHE A 4 3.72 0.37 -5.34
CA PHE A 4 3.03 -0.92 -5.25
C PHE A 4 1.53 -0.66 -5.19
N ARG A 5 0.77 -1.19 -6.16
CA ARG A 5 -0.67 -0.96 -6.30
C ARG A 5 -1.45 -2.23 -6.01
N VAL A 6 -2.42 -2.14 -5.13
CA VAL A 6 -3.36 -3.22 -4.81
C VAL A 6 -4.65 -2.65 -4.21
N SER A 7 -5.78 -3.34 -4.31
CA SER A 7 -6.96 -2.98 -3.53
C SER A 7 -6.74 -3.22 -2.03
N ALA A 8 -7.52 -2.56 -1.16
CA ALA A 8 -7.45 -2.77 0.29
C ALA A 8 -7.70 -4.25 0.66
N ALA A 9 -8.64 -4.92 0.00
CA ALA A 9 -8.85 -6.36 0.16
C ALA A 9 -7.63 -7.19 -0.24
N GLY A 10 -6.97 -6.84 -1.35
CA GLY A 10 -5.74 -7.50 -1.77
C GLY A 10 -4.58 -7.23 -0.83
N LEU A 11 -4.48 -6.02 -0.27
CA LEU A 11 -3.49 -5.65 0.74
C LEU A 11 -3.63 -6.52 1.99
N LEU A 12 -4.86 -6.69 2.49
CA LEU A 12 -5.16 -7.53 3.65
C LEU A 12 -4.81 -8.99 3.38
N ARG A 13 -5.18 -9.51 2.20
CA ARG A 13 -4.84 -10.89 1.83
C ARG A 13 -3.33 -11.12 1.83
N LEU A 14 -2.56 -10.22 1.23
CA LEU A 14 -1.09 -10.31 1.21
C LEU A 14 -0.48 -10.18 2.62
N ALA A 15 -1.09 -9.36 3.49
CA ALA A 15 -0.67 -9.24 4.88
C ALA A 15 -0.91 -10.54 5.65
N MET A 16 -2.08 -11.16 5.50
CA MET A 16 -2.42 -12.45 6.11
C MET A 16 -1.54 -13.60 5.61
N GLU A 17 -1.19 -13.58 4.32
CA GLU A 17 -0.24 -14.52 3.72
C GLU A 17 1.21 -14.28 4.15
N GLY A 18 1.50 -13.18 4.84
CA GLY A 18 2.85 -12.78 5.24
C GLY A 18 3.76 -12.36 4.08
N SER A 19 3.21 -12.18 2.87
CA SER A 19 3.96 -11.89 1.65
C SER A 19 3.99 -10.41 1.28
N LEU A 20 3.22 -9.56 1.97
CA LEU A 20 3.06 -8.14 1.64
C LEU A 20 4.38 -7.38 1.57
N ALA A 21 5.21 -7.47 2.61
CA ALA A 21 6.47 -6.73 2.67
C ALA A 21 7.45 -7.13 1.56
N ASP A 22 7.44 -8.41 1.15
CA ASP A 22 8.28 -8.88 0.06
C ASP A 22 7.79 -8.39 -1.29
N ARG A 23 6.47 -8.32 -1.52
CA ARG A 23 5.88 -7.74 -2.73
C ARG A 23 6.16 -6.25 -2.87
N VAL A 24 6.04 -5.50 -1.78
CA VAL A 24 6.41 -4.07 -1.76
C VAL A 24 7.90 -3.92 -2.03
N ALA A 25 8.75 -4.74 -1.39
CA ALA A 25 10.19 -4.69 -1.60
C ALA A 25 10.61 -4.99 -3.04
N GLU A 26 9.98 -5.99 -3.67
CA GLU A 26 10.19 -6.34 -5.08
C GLU A 26 9.89 -5.14 -5.98
N GLN A 27 8.75 -4.49 -5.77
CA GLN A 27 8.36 -3.31 -6.56
C GLN A 27 9.31 -2.12 -6.36
N VAL A 28 9.69 -1.82 -5.11
CA VAL A 28 10.63 -0.73 -4.80
C VAL A 28 12.00 -0.99 -5.44
N TRP A 29 12.45 -2.24 -5.41
CA TRP A 29 13.70 -2.66 -6.05
C TRP A 29 13.65 -2.53 -7.58
N MET A 30 12.58 -2.98 -8.22
CA MET A 30 12.36 -2.80 -9.67
C MET A 30 12.33 -1.32 -10.09
N SER A 31 12.03 -0.44 -9.14
CA SER A 31 12.00 1.02 -9.33
C SER A 31 13.36 1.68 -9.10
N GLY A 32 14.42 0.89 -8.94
CA GLY A 32 15.81 1.36 -8.80
C GLY A 32 16.21 1.75 -7.37
N HIS A 33 15.38 1.45 -6.36
CA HIS A 33 15.65 1.82 -4.97
C HIS A 33 16.06 0.59 -4.14
N GLY A 34 17.04 0.77 -3.26
CA GLY A 34 17.40 -0.24 -2.27
C GLY A 34 16.33 -0.36 -1.18
N VAL A 35 16.19 -1.55 -0.60
CA VAL A 35 15.25 -1.81 0.49
C VAL A 35 16.02 -2.32 1.70
N SER A 36 15.95 -1.59 2.82
CA SER A 36 16.58 -2.02 4.06
C SER A 36 15.75 -3.09 4.79
N PRO A 37 16.38 -3.95 5.63
CA PRO A 37 15.63 -4.88 6.49
C PRO A 37 14.67 -4.17 7.46
N ALA A 38 15.04 -2.96 7.92
CA ALA A 38 14.21 -2.15 8.80
C ALA A 38 12.96 -1.63 8.07
N GLU A 39 13.08 -1.18 6.82
CA GLU A 39 11.93 -0.81 5.97
C GLU A 39 10.97 -1.99 5.77
N ARG A 40 11.48 -3.18 5.38
CA ARG A 40 10.62 -4.37 5.23
C ARG A 40 9.84 -4.69 6.49
N LYS A 41 10.52 -4.62 7.64
CA LYS A 41 9.89 -4.86 8.95
C LYS A 41 8.87 -3.78 9.30
N SER A 42 9.14 -2.54 8.94
CA SER A 42 8.19 -1.43 9.08
C SER A 42 6.93 -1.72 8.29
N TRP A 43 7.05 -2.02 6.99
CA TRP A 43 5.92 -2.35 6.12
C TRP A 43 5.10 -3.54 6.60
N SER A 44 5.75 -4.64 6.99
CA SER A 44 5.06 -5.82 7.52
C SER A 44 4.18 -5.49 8.72
N ARG A 45 4.57 -4.50 9.54
CA ARG A 45 3.81 -4.07 10.71
C ARG A 45 2.75 -3.04 10.36
N SER A 46 3.15 -1.93 9.74
CA SER A 46 2.27 -0.78 9.52
C SER A 46 1.21 -1.06 8.45
N LEU A 47 1.57 -1.71 7.34
CA LEU A 47 0.63 -1.96 6.25
C LEU A 47 -0.38 -3.04 6.61
N SER A 48 -0.03 -3.99 7.48
CA SER A 48 -0.98 -4.98 8.00
C SER A 48 -2.04 -4.32 8.87
N VAL A 49 -1.67 -3.35 9.70
CA VAL A 49 -2.62 -2.55 10.49
C VAL A 49 -3.50 -1.72 9.57
N LEU A 50 -2.92 -0.98 8.62
CA LEU A 50 -3.68 -0.20 7.64
C LEU A 50 -4.68 -1.07 6.87
N ALA A 51 -4.28 -2.26 6.43
CA ALA A 51 -5.16 -3.17 5.69
C ALA A 51 -6.34 -3.65 6.54
N GLN A 52 -6.12 -3.91 7.83
CA GLN A 52 -7.19 -4.26 8.76
C GLN A 52 -8.15 -3.08 8.98
N ASP A 53 -7.60 -1.87 9.22
CA ASP A 53 -8.42 -0.67 9.43
C ASP A 53 -9.32 -0.36 8.21
N LEU A 54 -8.80 -0.52 7.00
CA LEU A 54 -9.57 -0.34 5.76
C LEU A 54 -10.67 -1.41 5.61
N ALA A 55 -10.38 -2.65 6.00
CA ALA A 55 -11.37 -3.72 5.97
C ALA A 55 -12.48 -3.52 7.00
N ASP A 56 -12.11 -3.11 8.22
CA ASP A 56 -13.06 -2.81 9.29
C ASP A 56 -13.96 -1.61 8.94
N ALA A 57 -13.44 -0.67 8.14
CA ALA A 57 -14.19 0.46 7.58
C ALA A 57 -15.06 0.10 6.36
N GLY A 58 -15.04 -1.15 5.88
CA GLY A 58 -15.77 -1.57 4.68
C GLY A 58 -15.21 -1.04 3.36
N LEU A 59 -13.96 -0.56 3.34
CA LEU A 59 -13.32 0.09 2.18
C LEU A 59 -12.55 -0.90 1.29
N HIS A 60 -13.07 -2.12 1.14
CA HIS A 60 -12.38 -3.23 0.47
C HIS A 60 -11.92 -2.94 -0.96
N ASP A 61 -12.70 -2.15 -1.70
CA ASP A 61 -12.49 -1.84 -3.12
C ASP A 61 -11.65 -0.57 -3.34
N VAL A 62 -11.25 0.13 -2.27
CA VAL A 62 -10.34 1.28 -2.38
C VAL A 62 -8.97 0.80 -2.86
N GLU A 63 -8.41 1.51 -3.84
CA GLU A 63 -7.07 1.26 -4.33
C GLU A 63 -6.04 1.90 -3.39
N VAL A 64 -5.01 1.12 -3.07
CA VAL A 64 -3.89 1.53 -2.21
C VAL A 64 -2.62 1.57 -3.05
N LEU A 65 -1.98 2.73 -3.10
CA LEU A 65 -0.64 2.91 -3.66
C LEU A 65 0.36 3.05 -2.52
N VAL A 66 1.21 2.06 -2.34
CA VAL A 66 2.23 2.02 -1.29
C VAL A 66 3.58 2.50 -1.84
N GLU A 67 4.29 3.31 -1.03
CA GLU A 67 5.60 3.90 -1.38
C GLU A 67 5.56 4.72 -2.69
N TYR A 68 4.56 5.60 -2.81
CA TYR A 68 4.37 6.42 -4.00
C TYR A 68 5.45 7.51 -4.11
N GLN A 69 6.30 7.40 -5.14
CA GLN A 69 7.37 8.37 -5.40
C GLN A 69 6.83 9.67 -6.02
N LEU A 70 7.03 10.80 -5.33
CA LEU A 70 6.67 12.12 -5.86
C LEU A 70 7.57 12.49 -7.06
N PRO A 71 6.99 13.02 -8.16
CA PRO A 71 7.76 13.45 -9.32
C PRO A 71 8.86 14.45 -8.95
N LEU A 72 10.02 14.33 -9.62
CA LEU A 72 11.15 15.25 -9.51
C LEU A 72 11.76 15.38 -8.11
N THR A 73 11.45 14.46 -7.19
CA THR A 73 12.06 14.41 -5.85
C THR A 73 12.47 12.97 -5.50
N SER A 74 13.14 12.78 -4.36
CA SER A 74 13.36 11.48 -3.73
C SER A 74 12.35 11.19 -2.60
N ARG A 75 11.33 12.03 -2.42
CA ARG A 75 10.34 11.89 -1.35
C ARG A 75 9.24 10.92 -1.73
N ARG A 76 8.81 10.09 -0.78
CA ARG A 76 7.74 9.12 -0.99
C ARG A 76 6.58 9.40 -0.04
N ILE A 77 5.38 9.10 -0.51
CA ILE A 77 4.18 8.99 0.31
C ILE A 77 4.05 7.51 0.70
N ASP A 78 3.90 7.23 1.98
CA ASP A 78 3.81 5.86 2.49
C ASP A 78 2.61 5.11 1.90
N ALA A 79 1.45 5.76 1.86
CA ALA A 79 0.23 5.24 1.24
C ALA A 79 -0.62 6.36 0.63
N VAL A 80 -1.17 6.12 -0.56
CA VAL A 80 -2.25 6.90 -1.17
C VAL A 80 -3.46 6.01 -1.32
N LEU A 81 -4.62 6.47 -0.84
CA LEU A 81 -5.91 5.80 -1.00
C LEU A 81 -6.70 6.48 -2.11
N ALA A 82 -7.21 5.70 -3.05
CA ALA A 82 -7.99 6.21 -4.18
C ALA A 82 -9.23 5.35 -4.37
N GLY A 83 -10.40 5.99 -4.31
CA GLY A 83 -11.68 5.32 -4.46
C GLY A 83 -12.82 6.34 -4.40
N VAL A 84 -14.05 5.83 -4.42
CA VAL A 84 -15.28 6.61 -4.24
C VAL A 84 -15.91 6.25 -2.90
N HIS A 85 -16.91 7.02 -2.48
CA HIS A 85 -17.67 6.68 -1.28
C HIS A 85 -18.28 5.26 -1.41
N PRO A 86 -18.05 4.34 -0.46
CA PRO A 86 -18.36 2.93 -0.62
C PRO A 86 -19.86 2.63 -0.75
N GLU A 87 -20.73 3.48 -0.20
CA GLU A 87 -22.19 3.30 -0.24
C GLU A 87 -22.86 4.02 -1.40
N THR A 88 -22.36 5.20 -1.78
CA THR A 88 -23.05 6.11 -2.71
C THR A 88 -22.39 6.14 -4.08
N GLY A 89 -21.12 5.74 -4.17
CA GLY A 89 -20.33 5.83 -5.39
C GLY A 89 -19.99 7.27 -5.80
N GLU A 90 -20.30 8.26 -4.97
CA GLU A 90 -19.98 9.67 -5.22
C GLU A 90 -18.54 9.99 -4.79
N ASP A 91 -18.03 11.09 -5.34
CA ASP A 91 -16.76 11.67 -4.90
C ASP A 91 -16.88 12.14 -3.44
N SER A 92 -15.77 12.06 -2.70
CA SER A 92 -15.68 12.49 -1.28
C SER A 92 -15.40 13.99 -1.13
#